data_AF-A0A2H5YF77-F1
#
_entry.id   AF-A0A2H5YF77-F1
#
_cell.length_a   1.000
_cell.length_b   1.000
_cell.length_c   1.000
_cell.angle_alpha   90.00
_cell.angle_beta   90.00
_cell.angle_gamma   90.00
#
_symmetry.space_group_name_H-M   'P 1'
#
loop_
_entity.id
_entity.type
_entity.pdbx_description
1 polymer ?
#
loop_
_entity_poly.entity_id
_entity_poly.type
_entity_poly.pdbx_seq_one_letter_code
_entity_poly.pdbx_strand_id
1 'polypeptide(L)' 'MVLSDAEIARLVRQGEPGIDPFEPALPGPASLDLRLASNFLLFRTARRP' A
#
# COMPACT_ATOMS: atom_id res chain seq x y z
N MET A 1 -11.83 -12.51 -6.80
CA MET A 1 -10.63 -13.36 -6.81
C MET A 1 -9.56 -12.64 -6.01
N VAL A 2 -8.83 -13.34 -5.15
CA VAL A 2 -7.70 -12.77 -4.38
C VAL A 2 -6.41 -13.25 -5.04
N LEU A 3 -5.43 -12.37 -5.16
CA LEU A 3 -4.14 -12.65 -5.79
C LEU A 3 -3.21 -13.35 -4.80
N SER A 4 -2.42 -14.30 -5.29
CA SER A 4 -1.29 -14.87 -4.55
C SER A 4 -0.11 -13.89 -4.47
N ASP A 5 0.80 -14.12 -3.53
CA ASP A 5 2.10 -13.43 -3.41
C ASP A 5 2.87 -13.37 -4.75
N ALA A 6 2.94 -14.48 -5.48
CA ALA A 6 3.61 -14.58 -6.75
C ALA A 6 2.94 -13.74 -7.85
N GLU A 7 1.60 -13.72 -7.87
CA GLU A 7 0.84 -12.88 -8.80
C GLU A 7 1.00 -11.41 -8.47
N ILE A 8 0.93 -11.02 -7.19
CA ILE A 8 1.17 -9.65 -6.71
C ILE A 8 2.56 -9.19 -7.15
N ALA A 9 3.60 -9.97 -6.86
CA ALA A 9 4.98 -9.61 -7.22
C ALA A 9 5.18 -9.51 -8.74
N ARG A 10 4.56 -10.39 -9.53
CA ARG A 10 4.61 -10.33 -11.00
C ARG A 10 3.96 -9.06 -11.53
N LEU A 11 2.77 -8.74 -11.03
CA LEU A 11 1.94 -7.62 -11.44
C LEU A 11 2.60 -6.27 -11.10
N VAL A 12 3.11 -6.12 -9.87
CA VAL A 12 3.84 -4.91 -9.46
C VAL A 12 5.10 -4.69 -10.31
N ARG A 13 5.85 -5.74 -10.64
CA ARG A 13 7.02 -5.62 -11.55
C ARG A 13 6.63 -5.20 -12.98
N GLN A 14 5.40 -5.46 -13.40
CA GLN A 14 4.86 -5.00 -14.68
C GLN A 14 4.33 -3.56 -14.61
N GLY A 15 4.38 -2.92 -13.43
CA GLY A 15 3.84 -1.58 -13.20
C GLY A 15 2.33 -1.55 -12.95
N GLU A 16 1.70 -2.71 -12.73
CA GLU A 16 0.25 -2.89 -12.72
C GLU A 16 -0.14 -3.80 -11.54
N PRO A 17 -0.41 -3.29 -10.33
CA PRO A 17 -0.49 -1.88 -9.96
C PRO A 17 0.89 -1.22 -9.79
N GLY A 18 0.95 0.08 -10.07
CA GLY A 18 2.12 0.90 -9.81
C GLY A 18 2.33 1.08 -8.31
N ILE A 19 3.34 0.42 -7.76
CA ILE A 19 3.75 0.54 -6.36
C ILE A 19 5.20 0.98 -6.34
N ASP A 20 5.43 2.20 -5.85
CA ASP A 20 6.73 2.83 -5.80
C ASP A 20 6.90 3.58 -4.47
N PRO A 21 7.88 3.22 -3.62
CA PRO A 21 8.81 2.09 -3.79
C PRO A 21 8.13 0.72 -3.57
N PHE A 22 8.51 -0.29 -4.35
CA PHE A 22 8.16 -1.68 -4.07
C PHE A 22 9.29 -2.40 -3.34
N GLU A 23 8.97 -3.00 -2.19
CA GLU A 23 9.91 -3.79 -1.41
C GLU A 23 9.56 -5.29 -1.51
N PRO A 24 10.47 -6.14 -2.01
CA PRO A 24 10.19 -7.57 -2.21
C PRO A 24 9.88 -8.38 -0.94
N ALA A 25 10.11 -7.81 0.25
CA ALA A 25 9.87 -8.45 1.54
C ALA A 25 8.45 -8.21 2.10
N LEU A 26 7.64 -7.37 1.46
CA LEU A 26 6.30 -7.00 1.92
C LEU A 26 5.13 -7.81 1.35
N PRO A 27 5.24 -8.56 0.22
CA PRO A 27 4.19 -9.48 -0.18
C PRO A 27 3.97 -10.59 0.86
N GLY A 28 2.72 -10.77 1.29
CA GLY A 28 2.24 -11.92 2.04
C GLY A 28 1.44 -12.88 1.13
N PRO A 29 0.99 -14.04 1.64
CA PRO A 29 0.42 -15.12 0.83
C PRO A 29 -0.71 -14.69 -0.12
N ALA A 30 -1.49 -13.69 0.28
CA ALA A 30 -2.57 -13.13 -0.51
C ALA A 30 -2.79 -11.64 -0.22
N SER A 31 -1.71 -10.94 0.11
CA SER A 31 -1.72 -9.54 0.58
C SER A 31 -0.40 -8.84 0.25
N LEU A 32 -0.38 -7.52 0.40
CA LEU A 32 0.82 -6.71 0.34
C LEU A 32 0.81 -5.73 1.50
N ASP A 33 1.80 -5.82 2.37
CA ASP A 33 1.93 -4.90 3.49
C ASP A 33 2.40 -3.52 3.00
N LEU A 34 1.92 -2.45 3.64
CA LEU A 34 2.31 -1.07 3.37
C LEU A 34 2.97 -0.44 4.59
N ARG A 35 3.84 0.53 4.36
CA ARG A 35 4.47 1.33 5.42
C ARG A 35 3.62 2.56 5.75
N LEU A 36 3.58 2.91 7.03
CA LEU A 36 3.01 4.18 7.47
C LEU A 36 3.99 5.33 7.16
N ALA A 37 3.48 6.39 6.54
CA ALA A 37 4.26 7.59 6.28
C ALA A 37 4.47 8.42 7.56
N SER A 38 5.44 9.34 7.52
CA SER A 38 5.73 10.26 8.63
C SER A 38 4.90 11.56 8.61
N ASN A 39 4.12 11.79 7.56
CA ASN A 39 3.31 12.99 7.39
C ASN A 39 1.87 12.75 7.82
N PHE A 40 1.33 13.62 8.67
CA PHE A 40 -0.02 13.50 9.22
C PHE A 40 -0.79 14.80 9.02
N LEU A 41 -2.08 14.69 8.69
CA LEU A 41 -3.01 15.81 8.65
C LEU A 41 -3.76 15.92 9.97
N LEU A 42 -3.66 17.07 10.64
CA LEU A 42 -4.43 17.38 11.84
C LEU A 42 -5.54 18.38 11.49
N PHE A 43 -6.79 17.91 11.48
CA PHE A 43 -7.93 18.78 11.27
C PHE A 43 -8.30 19.49 12.58
N ARG A 44 -8.36 20.82 12.54
CA ARG A 44 -8.95 21.59 13.64
C ARG A 44 -10.46 21.52 13.53
N THR A 45 -11.12 20.99 14.56
CA THR A 45 -12.57 21.08 14.68
C THR A 45 -12.95 22.57 14.76
N ALA A 46 -13.61 23.08 13.72
CA ALA A 46 -14.32 24.35 13.86
C ALA A 46 -15.46 24.11 14.83
N ARG A 47 -15.33 24.59 16.09
CA ARG A 47 -16.49 24.70 16.96
C ARG A 47 -17.45 25.66 16.26
N ARG A 48 -18.54 25.12 15.69
CA ARG A 48 -19.69 25.95 15.33
C ARG A 48 -20.35 26.41 16.64
N PRO A 49 -20.73 27.70 16.76
CA PRO A 49 -21.60 28.14 17.84
C PRO A 49 -22.93 27.38 17.82
#